data_AF-A0A3S5I5Q5-F1
#
_entry.id   AF-A0A3S5I5Q5-F1
#
_cell.length_a   1.000
_cell.length_b   1.000
_cell.length_c   1.000
_cell.angle_alpha   90.00
_cell.angle_beta   90.00
_cell.angle_gamma   90.00
#
_symmetry.space_group_name_H-M   'P 1'
#
loop_
_entity.id
_entity.type
_entity.pdbx_description
1 polymer ?
#
loop_
_entity_poly.entity_id
_entity_poly.type
_entity_poly.pdbx_seq_one_letter_code
_entity_poly.pdbx_strand_id
1 'polypeptide(L)'
;MKKIAILVDVQNIYYTTRQAYGRSFDYNGFWQEVLKDRTLHRALAYSSEPNAPKQQQFQNILRAIGFEVKQKPYIQRADGSAKCDWDVGITLDAMECAPHCDVVVLLTGDGDFDLLAERIQSRHECEVEVYGVPQLTANSLKRAATRYIAIDERLLLNAKPNHNSAGQ
;
A
#
# COMPACT_ATOMS: atom_id res chain seq x y z
N MET A 1 -8.06 -21.49 -6.61
CA MET A 1 -7.85 -20.47 -5.56
C MET A 1 -6.85 -19.48 -6.12
N LYS A 2 -7.15 -18.17 -6.19
CA LYS A 2 -6.25 -17.21 -6.84
C LYS A 2 -4.99 -17.00 -6.00
N LYS A 3 -3.82 -17.04 -6.63
CA LYS A 3 -2.51 -16.74 -6.02
C LYS A 3 -2.17 -15.27 -6.21
N ILE A 4 -1.81 -14.57 -5.14
CA ILE A 4 -1.66 -13.11 -5.18
C ILE A 4 -0.31 -12.62 -4.68
N ALA A 5 0.17 -11.51 -5.26
CA ALA A 5 1.23 -10.70 -4.68
C ALA A 5 0.66 -9.35 -4.22
N ILE A 6 1.08 -8.87 -3.05
CA ILE A 6 0.64 -7.61 -2.47
C ILE A 6 1.82 -6.66 -2.40
N LEU A 7 1.67 -5.45 -2.93
CA LEU A 7 2.67 -4.39 -2.89
C LEU A 7 2.03 -3.13 -2.31
N VAL A 8 2.60 -2.62 -1.22
CA VAL A 8 2.06 -1.47 -0.48
C VAL A 8 3.02 -0.30 -0.50
N ASP A 9 2.60 0.79 -1.12
CA ASP A 9 3.22 2.10 -0.89
C ASP A 9 2.73 2.67 0.45
N VAL A 10 3.51 2.43 1.50
CA VAL A 10 3.14 2.79 2.87
C VAL A 10 2.98 4.31 3.02
N GLN A 11 3.79 5.10 2.32
CA GLN A 11 3.74 6.55 2.41
C GLN A 11 2.48 7.08 1.72
N ASN A 12 2.20 6.64 0.50
CA ASN A 12 1.01 7.04 -0.23
C ASN A 12 -0.27 6.71 0.57
N ILE A 13 -0.37 5.48 1.09
CA ILE A 13 -1.51 5.07 1.92
C ILE A 13 -1.62 5.89 3.21
N TYR A 14 -0.51 6.17 3.89
CA TYR A 14 -0.51 6.99 5.10
C TYR A 14 -1.03 8.40 4.83
N TYR A 15 -0.48 9.10 3.84
CA TYR A 15 -0.84 10.49 3.55
C TYR A 15 -2.28 10.60 3.04
N THR A 16 -2.68 9.73 2.11
CA THR A 16 -4.02 9.79 1.51
C THR A 16 -5.12 9.49 2.52
N THR A 17 -4.96 8.46 3.37
CA THR A 17 -5.95 8.14 4.41
C THR A 17 -6.05 9.22 5.48
N ARG A 18 -4.93 9.84 5.87
CA ARG A 18 -4.91 10.97 6.79
C ARG A 18 -5.58 12.21 6.22
N GLN A 19 -5.30 12.54 4.97
CA GLN A 19 -5.88 13.70 4.30
C GLN A 19 -7.39 13.55 4.09
N ALA A 20 -7.83 12.37 3.66
CA ALA A 20 -9.23 12.10 3.35
C ALA A 20 -10.12 11.90 4.58
N TYR A 21 -9.60 11.21 5.59
CA TYR A 21 -10.43 10.68 6.68
C TYR A 21 -9.92 11.04 8.08
N GLY A 22 -8.74 11.67 8.21
CA GLY A 22 -8.10 11.91 9.50
C GLY A 22 -7.65 10.64 10.24
N ARG A 23 -7.83 9.46 9.64
CA ARG A 23 -7.65 8.14 10.26
C ARG A 23 -6.48 7.39 9.64
N SER A 24 -6.02 6.34 10.32
CA SER A 24 -4.99 5.45 9.80
C SER A 24 -5.63 4.25 9.11
N PHE A 25 -4.97 3.75 8.08
CA PHE A 25 -5.34 2.50 7.43
C PHE A 25 -5.24 1.30 8.39
N ASP A 26 -6.22 0.40 8.32
CA ASP A 26 -6.23 -0.86 9.06
C ASP A 26 -5.58 -1.98 8.23
N TYR A 27 -4.29 -2.19 8.44
CA TYR A 27 -3.53 -3.24 7.77
C TYR A 27 -3.97 -4.66 8.16
N ASN A 28 -4.54 -4.87 9.35
CA ASN A 28 -5.04 -6.20 9.75
C ASN A 28 -6.36 -6.49 9.05
N GLY A 29 -7.28 -5.53 9.05
CA GLY A 29 -8.55 -5.64 8.32
C GLY A 29 -8.31 -5.87 6.83
N PHE A 30 -7.43 -5.09 6.23
CA PHE A 30 -6.99 -5.29 4.85
C PHE A 30 -6.41 -6.69 4.62
N TRP A 31 -5.50 -7.16 5.47
CA TRP A 31 -4.86 -8.48 5.34
C TRP A 31 -5.89 -9.61 5.34
N GLN A 32 -6.88 -9.55 6.22
CA GLN A 32 -7.96 -10.54 6.28
C GLN A 32 -8.86 -10.50 5.04
N GLU A 33 -9.20 -9.31 4.56
CA GLU A 33 -10.05 -9.14 3.38
C GLU A 33 -9.34 -9.62 2.10
N VAL A 34 -8.10 -9.16 1.88
CA VAL A 34 -7.37 -9.40 0.62
C VAL A 34 -6.98 -10.86 0.46
N LEU A 35 -6.79 -11.61 1.55
CA LEU A 35 -6.43 -13.03 1.52
C LEU A 35 -7.62 -13.98 1.53
N LYS A 36 -8.85 -13.48 1.65
CA LYS A 36 -10.03 -14.31 1.68
C LYS A 36 -10.15 -15.14 0.40
N ASP A 37 -10.17 -16.47 0.55
CA ASP A 37 -10.24 -17.45 -0.54
C ASP A 37 -9.09 -17.34 -1.57
N ARG A 38 -7.93 -16.87 -1.11
CA ARG A 38 -6.72 -16.67 -1.93
C ARG A 38 -5.49 -17.27 -1.26
N THR A 39 -4.43 -17.47 -2.05
CA THR A 39 -3.12 -17.91 -1.56
C THR A 39 -2.10 -16.81 -1.73
N LEU A 40 -1.29 -16.56 -0.71
CA LEU A 40 -0.26 -15.53 -0.77
C LEU A 40 0.99 -16.06 -1.48
N HIS A 41 1.44 -15.35 -2.52
CA HIS A 41 2.77 -15.54 -3.10
C HIS A 41 3.82 -14.72 -2.36
N ARG A 42 3.56 -13.41 -2.24
CA ARG A 42 4.47 -12.44 -1.62
C ARG A 42 3.69 -11.22 -1.14
N ALA A 43 4.08 -10.65 0.00
CA ALA A 43 3.54 -9.38 0.49
C ALA A 43 4.70 -8.44 0.83
N LEU A 44 4.79 -7.31 0.14
CA LEU A 44 5.87 -6.34 0.24
C LEU A 44 5.31 -4.99 0.71
N ALA A 45 5.87 -4.46 1.79
CA ALA A 45 5.53 -3.14 2.29
C ALA A 45 6.74 -2.20 2.18
N TYR A 46 6.58 -1.13 1.41
CA TYR A 46 7.64 -0.21 1.05
C TYR A 46 7.55 1.03 1.93
N SER A 47 8.56 1.25 2.77
CA SER A 47 8.57 2.33 3.77
C SER A 47 9.89 3.09 3.75
N SER A 48 9.90 4.28 4.33
CA SER A 48 11.16 4.94 4.69
C SER A 48 11.79 4.25 5.89
N GLU A 49 13.10 4.38 6.03
CA GLU A 49 13.77 4.05 7.28
C GLU A 49 13.13 4.81 8.47
N PRO A 50 13.01 4.14 9.63
CA PRO A 50 12.38 4.75 10.79
C PRO A 50 13.29 5.83 11.38
N ASN A 51 12.76 7.04 11.59
CA ASN A 51 13.47 8.13 12.27
C ASN A 51 13.03 8.32 13.73
N ALA A 52 12.06 7.53 14.20
CA ALA A 52 11.51 7.61 15.55
C ALA A 52 11.00 6.24 16.05
N PRO A 53 10.96 5.99 17.37
CA PRO A 53 10.49 4.71 17.93
C PRO A 53 9.09 4.31 17.47
N LYS A 54 8.19 5.28 17.28
CA LYS A 54 6.83 5.04 16.79
C LYS A 54 6.81 4.46 15.37
N GLN A 55 7.69 4.93 14.49
CA GLN A 55 7.81 4.39 13.13
C GLN A 55 8.40 2.97 13.15
N GLN A 56 9.39 2.73 14.00
CA GLN A 56 9.95 1.39 14.18
C GLN A 56 8.91 0.39 14.69
N GLN A 57 8.09 0.79 15.66
CA GLN A 57 6.99 -0.03 16.15
C GLN A 57 5.96 -0.33 15.04
N PHE A 58 5.62 0.67 14.22
CA PHE A 58 4.71 0.47 13.10
C PHE A 58 5.26 -0.53 12.07
N GLN A 59 6.56 -0.45 11.74
CA GLN A 59 7.19 -1.44 10.85
C GLN A 59 7.18 -2.86 11.45
N ASN A 60 7.37 -2.98 12.77
CA ASN A 60 7.24 -4.27 13.45
C ASN A 60 5.82 -4.83 13.38
N ILE A 61 4.80 -3.97 13.44
CA ILE A 61 3.40 -4.38 13.22
C ILE A 61 3.22 -4.93 11.80
N LEU A 62 3.73 -4.25 10.77
CA LEU A 62 3.65 -4.76 9.39
C LEU A 62 4.32 -6.13 9.22
N ARG A 63 5.50 -6.33 9.83
CA ARG A 63 6.18 -7.64 9.85
C ARG A 63 5.34 -8.70 10.57
N ALA A 64 4.75 -8.36 11.71
CA ALA A 64 3.91 -9.27 12.48
C ALA A 64 2.63 -9.69 11.73
N ILE A 65 2.10 -8.81 10.88
CA ILE A 65 0.95 -9.13 10.00
C ILE A 65 1.35 -10.14 8.92
N GLY A 66 2.58 -10.05 8.40
CA GLY A 66 3.11 -10.95 7.38
C GLY A 66 3.79 -10.25 6.19
N PHE A 67 3.96 -8.93 6.23
CA PHE A 67 4.67 -8.21 5.18
C PHE A 67 6.20 -8.32 5.32
N GLU A 68 6.87 -8.54 4.18
CA GLU A 68 8.28 -8.24 4.02
C GLU A 68 8.45 -6.72 3.90
N VAL A 69 9.02 -6.08 4.93
CA VAL A 69 9.19 -4.62 4.97
C VAL A 69 10.49 -4.22 4.29
N LYS A 70 10.38 -3.54 3.15
CA LYS A 70 11.51 -2.93 2.43
C LYS A 70 11.67 -1.47 2.87
N GLN A 71 12.93 -1.07 3.11
CA GLN A 71 13.27 0.23 3.70
C GLN A 71 14.27 0.97 2.83
N LYS A 72 14.06 2.28 2.66
CA LYS A 72 14.96 3.18 1.95
C LYS A 72 15.27 4.38 2.84
N PRO A 73 16.53 4.82 2.91
CA PRO A 73 16.88 6.00 3.69
C PRO A 73 16.17 7.23 3.12
N TYR A 74 15.67 8.09 4.00
CA TYR A 74 15.16 9.38 3.60
C TYR A 74 16.33 10.30 3.23
N ILE A 75 16.61 10.44 1.94
CA ILE A 75 17.70 11.30 1.47
C ILE A 75 17.17 12.71 1.28
N GLN A 76 17.57 13.61 2.17
CA GLN A 76 17.44 15.04 1.97
C GLN A 76 18.69 15.54 1.24
N ARG A 77 18.53 15.95 -0.01
CA ARG A 77 19.64 16.47 -0.80
C ARG A 77 19.99 17.90 -0.37
N ALA A 78 21.20 18.33 -0.71
CA ALA A 78 21.67 19.70 -0.46
C ALA A 78 20.83 20.78 -1.17
N ASP A 79 20.09 20.41 -2.22
CA ASP A 79 19.15 21.26 -2.94
C ASP A 79 17.74 21.31 -2.30
N GLY A 80 17.55 20.65 -1.16
CA GLY A 80 16.27 20.56 -0.46
C GLY A 80 15.28 19.55 -1.05
N SER A 81 15.61 18.89 -2.16
CA SER A 81 14.75 17.85 -2.72
C SER A 81 14.84 16.58 -1.87
N ALA A 82 13.67 16.06 -1.49
CA ALA A 82 13.54 14.77 -0.85
C ALA A 82 13.33 13.71 -1.94
N LYS A 83 14.14 12.65 -1.92
CA LYS A 83 13.89 11.48 -2.77
C LYS A 83 13.71 10.25 -1.89
N CYS A 84 12.46 9.89 -1.63
CA CYS A 84 12.10 8.65 -0.96
C CYS A 84 10.83 8.02 -1.55
N ASP A 85 10.58 8.22 -2.86
CA ASP A 85 9.62 7.39 -3.57
C ASP A 85 10.17 5.96 -3.72
N TRP A 86 9.25 5.02 -3.78
CA TRP A 86 9.51 3.61 -3.96
C TRP A 86 9.10 3.13 -5.35
N ASP A 87 8.69 4.04 -6.24
CA ASP A 87 8.01 3.74 -7.50
C ASP A 87 8.79 2.76 -8.37
N VAL A 88 10.10 2.99 -8.51
CA VAL A 88 10.97 2.08 -9.26
C VAL A 88 11.06 0.71 -8.59
N GLY A 89 11.23 0.66 -7.27
CA GLY A 89 11.33 -0.61 -6.55
C GLY A 89 10.03 -1.42 -6.62
N ILE A 90 8.90 -0.77 -6.36
CA ILE A 90 7.56 -1.35 -6.50
C ILE A 90 7.35 -1.87 -7.91
N THR A 91 7.71 -1.09 -8.93
CA THR A 91 7.58 -1.47 -10.34
C THR A 91 8.37 -2.73 -10.67
N LEU A 92 9.63 -2.81 -10.24
CA LEU A 92 10.49 -3.98 -10.48
C LEU A 92 9.92 -5.23 -9.80
N ASP A 93 9.61 -5.13 -8.51
CA ASP A 93 9.08 -6.26 -7.75
C ASP A 93 7.70 -6.72 -8.25
N ALA A 94 6.84 -5.80 -8.68
CA ALA A 94 5.53 -6.12 -9.26
C ALA A 94 5.68 -6.93 -10.56
N MET A 95 6.58 -6.48 -11.44
CA MET A 95 6.88 -7.17 -12.70
C MET A 95 7.53 -8.54 -12.47
N GLU A 96 8.33 -8.70 -11.42
CA GLU A 96 8.89 -10.00 -11.02
C GLU A 96 7.84 -10.95 -10.43
N CYS A 97 6.86 -10.41 -9.70
CA CYS A 97 5.78 -11.21 -9.11
C CYS A 97 4.72 -11.64 -10.13
N ALA A 98 4.43 -10.81 -11.13
CA ALA A 98 3.34 -11.01 -12.09
C ALA A 98 3.35 -12.37 -12.82
N PRO A 99 4.49 -12.92 -13.29
CA PRO A 99 4.55 -14.26 -13.91
C PRO A 99 4.19 -15.42 -12.98
N HIS A 100 4.14 -15.19 -11.67
CA HIS A 100 3.98 -16.22 -10.64
C HIS A 100 2.67 -16.12 -9.87
N CYS A 101 1.79 -15.17 -10.23
CA CYS A 101 0.55 -14.87 -9.55
C CYS A 101 -0.60 -14.72 -10.55
N ASP A 102 -1.81 -14.99 -10.08
CA ASP A 102 -3.04 -14.69 -10.83
C ASP A 102 -3.44 -13.21 -10.65
N VAL A 103 -3.05 -12.59 -9.53
CA VAL A 103 -3.37 -11.19 -9.21
C VAL A 103 -2.17 -10.48 -8.57
N VAL A 104 -1.87 -9.27 -9.06
CA VAL A 104 -1.05 -8.29 -8.35
C VAL A 104 -1.95 -7.26 -7.69
N VAL A 105 -1.83 -7.12 -6.38
CA VAL A 105 -2.54 -6.14 -5.58
C VAL A 105 -1.61 -4.96 -5.30
N LEU A 106 -1.98 -3.77 -5.77
CA LEU A 106 -1.27 -2.52 -5.53
C LEU A 106 -2.05 -1.66 -4.53
N LEU A 107 -1.43 -1.33 -3.40
CA LEU A 107 -1.95 -0.36 -2.43
C LEU A 107 -1.27 0.98 -2.68
N THR A 108 -1.89 1.78 -3.53
CA THR A 108 -1.45 3.13 -3.90
C THR A 108 -2.56 3.87 -4.65
N GLY A 109 -2.58 5.20 -4.50
CA GLY A 109 -3.38 6.10 -5.32
C GLY A 109 -2.62 6.75 -6.47
N ASP A 110 -1.32 6.48 -6.61
CA ASP A 110 -0.43 7.22 -7.50
C ASP A 110 -0.62 6.86 -8.99
N GLY A 111 -0.81 7.88 -9.82
CA GLY A 111 -1.01 7.74 -11.25
C GLY A 111 0.18 7.14 -11.98
N ASP A 112 1.40 7.30 -11.47
CA ASP A 112 2.62 6.81 -12.12
C ASP A 112 2.68 5.28 -12.24
N PHE A 113 1.82 4.55 -11.51
CA PHE A 113 1.66 3.10 -11.63
C PHE A 113 0.65 2.65 -12.69
N ASP A 114 0.01 3.55 -13.44
CA ASP A 114 -0.96 3.17 -14.48
C ASP A 114 -0.31 2.33 -15.59
N LEU A 115 0.85 2.75 -16.09
CA LEU A 115 1.66 2.03 -17.07
C LEU A 115 2.11 0.66 -16.54
N LEU A 116 2.39 0.55 -15.23
CA LEU A 116 2.72 -0.73 -14.60
C LEU A 116 1.50 -1.66 -14.65
N ALA A 117 0.33 -1.17 -14.27
CA ALA A 117 -0.89 -1.97 -14.28
C ALA A 117 -1.22 -2.48 -15.70
N GLU A 118 -1.14 -1.61 -16.70
CA GLU A 118 -1.33 -1.99 -18.11
C GLU A 118 -0.27 -3.00 -18.59
N ARG A 119 0.99 -2.80 -18.19
CA ARG A 119 2.08 -3.69 -18.60
C ARG A 119 1.97 -5.08 -17.98
N ILE A 120 1.56 -5.17 -16.71
CA ILE A 120 1.33 -6.45 -16.05
C ILE A 120 0.27 -7.24 -16.83
N GLN A 121 -0.91 -6.65 -17.04
CA GLN A 121 -2.03 -7.32 -17.70
C GLN A 121 -1.76 -7.68 -19.17
N SER A 122 -0.99 -6.86 -19.90
CA SER A 122 -0.70 -7.12 -21.30
C SER A 122 0.39 -8.18 -21.51
N ARG A 123 1.33 -8.32 -20.58
CA ARG A 123 2.48 -9.22 -20.71
C ARG A 123 2.33 -10.52 -19.93
N HIS A 124 1.56 -10.47 -18.86
CA HIS A 124 1.31 -11.57 -17.95
C HIS A 124 -0.21 -11.69 -17.88
N GLU A 125 -0.76 -12.91 -17.98
CA GLU A 125 -2.20 -13.15 -17.80
C GLU A 125 -2.58 -13.00 -16.31
N CYS A 126 -2.26 -11.84 -15.75
CA CYS A 126 -2.28 -11.49 -14.34
C CYS A 126 -3.15 -10.25 -14.16
N GLU A 127 -4.18 -10.38 -13.33
CA GLU A 127 -5.06 -9.26 -13.01
C GLU A 127 -4.34 -8.25 -12.09
N VAL A 128 -4.73 -6.98 -12.18
CA VAL A 128 -4.25 -5.94 -11.27
C VAL A 128 -5.41 -5.37 -10.47
N GLU A 129 -5.34 -5.54 -9.15
CA GLU A 129 -6.27 -4.94 -8.20
C GLU A 129 -5.61 -3.72 -7.54
N VAL A 130 -6.24 -2.56 -7.63
CA VAL A 130 -5.76 -1.33 -6.99
C VAL A 130 -6.62 -0.99 -5.79
N TYR A 131 -5.99 -0.87 -4.63
CA TYR A 131 -6.58 -0.32 -3.42
C TYR A 131 -6.10 1.11 -3.23
N GLY A 132 -7.03 2.07 -3.20
CA GLY A 132 -6.69 3.48 -3.05
C GLY A 132 -7.82 4.31 -2.44
N VAL A 133 -7.50 5.50 -1.97
CA VAL A 133 -8.51 6.45 -1.45
C VAL A 133 -9.21 7.11 -2.64
N PRO A 134 -10.55 6.99 -2.80
CA PRO A 134 -11.27 7.38 -4.03
C PRO A 134 -10.97 8.78 -4.55
N GLN A 135 -10.99 9.78 -3.68
CA GLN A 135 -10.80 11.18 -4.04
C GLN A 135 -9.32 11.57 -4.24
N LEU A 136 -8.38 10.69 -3.88
CA LEU A 136 -6.93 10.91 -4.00
C LEU A 136 -6.24 9.85 -4.87
N THR A 137 -7.01 9.05 -5.60
CA THR A 137 -6.47 8.06 -6.54
C THR A 137 -6.66 8.54 -7.96
N ALA A 138 -5.57 8.51 -8.75
CA ALA A 138 -5.58 8.93 -10.15
C ALA A 138 -6.61 8.15 -10.97
N ASN A 139 -7.38 8.86 -11.78
CA ASN A 139 -8.38 8.22 -12.64
C ASN A 139 -7.74 7.36 -13.74
N SER A 140 -6.50 7.65 -14.16
CA SER A 140 -5.77 6.79 -15.08
C SER A 140 -5.47 5.43 -14.46
N LEU A 141 -4.93 5.40 -13.24
CA LEU A 141 -4.69 4.16 -12.50
C LEU A 141 -5.97 3.34 -12.30
N LYS A 142 -7.09 3.98 -11.93
CA LYS A 142 -8.38 3.27 -11.77
C LYS A 142 -8.85 2.59 -13.05
N ARG A 143 -8.61 3.21 -14.21
CA ARG A 143 -8.96 2.66 -15.53
C ARG A 143 -7.99 1.58 -15.97
N ALA A 144 -6.71 1.74 -15.64
CA ALA A 144 -5.67 0.79 -15.96
C ALA A 144 -5.83 -0.50 -15.15
N ALA A 145 -6.29 -0.44 -13.90
CA ALA A 145 -6.52 -1.61 -13.08
C ALA A 145 -7.64 -2.52 -13.61
N THR A 146 -7.47 -3.84 -13.47
CA THR A 146 -8.57 -4.80 -13.71
C THR A 146 -9.73 -4.54 -12.75
N ARG A 147 -9.41 -4.20 -11.50
CA ARG A 147 -10.39 -3.83 -10.49
C ARG A 147 -9.84 -2.75 -9.57
N TYR A 148 -10.68 -1.76 -9.30
CA TYR A 148 -10.43 -0.77 -8.26
C TYR A 148 -11.24 -1.10 -7.01
N ILE A 149 -10.60 -1.05 -5.85
CA ILE A 149 -11.20 -1.24 -4.53
C ILE A 149 -10.97 0.03 -3.72
N ALA A 150 -12.06 0.65 -3.27
CA ALA A 150 -11.98 1.85 -2.47
C ALA A 150 -11.48 1.55 -1.06
N ILE A 151 -10.51 2.32 -0.60
CA ILE A 151 -10.21 2.45 0.83
C ILE A 151 -11.29 3.35 1.43
N ASP A 152 -12.17 2.74 2.22
CA ASP A 152 -13.27 3.39 2.90
C ASP A 152 -13.28 3.04 4.39
N GLU A 153 -14.35 3.42 5.09
CA GLU A 153 -14.57 3.20 6.53
C GLU A 153 -14.20 1.79 7.03
N ARG A 154 -14.37 0.75 6.21
CA ARG A 154 -14.09 -0.65 6.58
C ARG A 154 -12.60 -0.96 6.71
N LEU A 155 -11.76 -0.18 6.02
CA LEU A 155 -10.30 -0.36 5.98
C LEU A 155 -9.57 0.72 6.79
N LEU A 156 -10.27 1.39 7.71
CA LEU A 156 -9.70 2.43 8.57
C LEU A 156 -9.81 2.01 10.04
N LEU A 157 -8.73 2.20 10.80
CA LEU A 157 -8.75 1.99 12.24
C LEU A 157 -9.80 2.90 12.88
N ASN A 158 -10.63 2.36 13.78
CA ASN A 158 -11.57 3.15 14.56
C ASN A 158 -10.85 4.29 15.25
N ALA A 159 -11.49 5.48 15.26
CA ALA A 159 -10.98 6.58 16.08
C ALA A 159 -10.86 6.07 17.52
N LYS A 160 -9.67 6.22 18.12
CA LYS A 160 -9.54 5.95 19.56
C LYS A 160 -10.57 6.83 20.27
N PRO A 161 -11.38 6.32 21.21
CA PRO A 161 -12.12 7.20 22.09
C PRO A 161 -11.10 8.12 22.75
N ASN A 162 -11.35 9.43 22.70
CA ASN A 162 -10.55 10.40 23.43
C ASN A 162 -10.61 10.03 24.92
N HIS A 163 -9.55 9.43 25.45
CA HIS A 163 -9.32 9.43 26.90
C HIS A 163 -8.88 10.84 27.29
N ASN A 164 -9.84 11.77 27.30
CA ASN A 164 -9.73 13.08 27.94
C ASN A 164 -11.12 13.42 28.53
N SER A 165 -11.53 12.61 29.50
CA SER A 165 -12.59 12.92 30.46
C SER A 165 -12.35 12.12 31.73
N ALA A 166 -11.26 12.45 32.41
CA ALA A 166 -11.08 12.13 33.83
C ALA A 166 -10.29 13.26 34.48
N GLY A 167 -10.99 14.08 35.27
CA GLY A 167 -10.39 14.93 36.31
C GLY A 167 -10.34 16.42 36.02
N GLN A 168 -11.48 17.11 36.19
CA GLN A 168 -11.63 18.23 37.13
C GLN A 168 -13.06 18.22 37.67
#